data_AF-A0A7S2J0V4-F1
#
_entry.id   AF-A0A7S2J0V4-F1
#
_cell.length_a   1.000
_cell.length_b   1.000
_cell.length_c   1.000
_cell.angle_alpha   90.00
_cell.angle_beta   90.00
_cell.angle_gamma   90.00
#
_symmetry.space_group_name_H-M   'P 1'
#
loop_
_entity.id
_entity.type
_entity.pdbx_description
1 polymer ?
#
loop_
_entity_poly.entity_id
_entity_poly.type
_entity_poly.pdbx_seq_one_letter_code
_entity_poly.pdbx_strand_id
1 'polypeptide(L)'
;GEVDLLEMIAQAHANLNQPYSALKAAGQAMEIFAGLGDNMGQGSMYLVMADMQRASGGMGDALSEATKYAEKALKCFRAAGSKWGEEDALQTISSLLVDRGQPEKAPKRGEAQKALKELQKAIEMRKADDIKSVEEKLNKLGNLVSDADIQGILSPVLLKDPSALEFLEEQGWQFKKEGAMGGGATKIKQYPHKGFYLHMIMTGMNFGPQFRVVNPYRVGTPGEPDATCVTVSQLPETEAWQMEMGYRPGMLDSGLQCQAMLAFP
;
A
#
# COMPACT_ATOMS: atom_id res chain seq x y z
N GLY A 1 -13.39 -28.05 -4.39
CA GLY A 1 -14.80 -27.82 -4.73
C GLY A 1 -14.93 -26.53 -5.52
N GLU A 2 -16.13 -26.21 -6.01
CA GLU A 2 -16.40 -24.93 -6.70
C GLU A 2 -16.01 -23.70 -5.85
N VAL A 3 -16.18 -23.79 -4.52
CA VAL A 3 -15.84 -22.70 -3.60
C VAL A 3 -14.33 -22.43 -3.50
N ASP A 4 -13.49 -23.48 -3.43
CA ASP A 4 -12.03 -23.34 -3.39
C ASP A 4 -11.50 -22.67 -4.67
N LEU A 5 -12.16 -22.95 -5.80
CA LEU A 5 -11.84 -22.32 -7.08
C LEU A 5 -12.19 -20.82 -7.05
N LEU A 6 -13.37 -20.46 -6.54
CA LEU A 6 -13.80 -19.07 -6.43
C LEU A 6 -12.93 -18.27 -5.44
N GLU A 7 -12.52 -18.87 -4.33
CA GLU A 7 -11.56 -18.27 -3.39
C GLU A 7 -10.21 -18.00 -4.08
N MET A 8 -9.66 -18.99 -4.79
CA MET A 8 -8.41 -18.82 -5.52
C MET A 8 -8.52 -17.75 -6.60
N ILE A 9 -9.64 -17.69 -7.33
CA ILE A 9 -9.91 -16.65 -8.34
C ILE A 9 -10.00 -15.27 -7.69
N ALA A 10 -10.73 -15.15 -6.58
CA ALA A 10 -10.86 -13.89 -5.85
C ALA A 10 -9.49 -13.38 -5.38
N GLN A 11 -8.67 -14.26 -4.79
CA GLN A 11 -7.33 -13.91 -4.34
C GLN A 11 -6.39 -13.57 -5.50
N ALA A 12 -6.48 -14.29 -6.62
CA ALA A 12 -5.69 -14.01 -7.81
C ALA A 12 -6.02 -12.61 -8.37
N HIS A 13 -7.31 -12.28 -8.51
CA HIS A 13 -7.74 -10.95 -8.93
C HIS A 13 -7.33 -9.86 -7.93
N ALA A 14 -7.39 -10.14 -6.62
CA ALA A 14 -6.94 -9.22 -5.58
C ALA A 14 -5.44 -8.91 -5.71
N ASN A 15 -4.62 -9.94 -5.92
CA ASN A 15 -3.17 -9.81 -6.11
C ASN A 15 -2.84 -9.05 -7.41
N LEU A 16 -3.69 -9.16 -8.43
CA LEU A 16 -3.59 -8.41 -9.69
C LEU A 16 -4.19 -6.99 -9.61
N ASN A 17 -4.69 -6.58 -8.44
CA ASN A 17 -5.34 -5.29 -8.20
C ASN A 17 -6.53 -5.05 -9.15
N GLN A 18 -7.36 -6.08 -9.34
CA GLN A 18 -8.57 -6.08 -10.15
C GLN A 18 -9.80 -6.10 -9.24
N PRO A 19 -10.18 -4.94 -8.65
CA PRO A 19 -11.14 -4.89 -7.54
C PRO A 19 -12.53 -5.39 -7.92
N TYR A 20 -12.99 -5.15 -9.15
CA TYR A 20 -14.32 -5.57 -9.56
C TYR A 20 -14.44 -7.10 -9.67
N SER A 21 -13.56 -7.76 -10.43
CA SER A 21 -13.53 -9.23 -10.50
C SER A 21 -13.25 -9.90 -9.16
N ALA A 22 -12.34 -9.34 -8.34
CA ALA A 22 -12.09 -9.86 -7.00
C ALA A 22 -13.33 -9.79 -6.11
N LEU A 23 -14.04 -8.65 -6.09
CA LEU A 23 -15.27 -8.49 -5.32
C LEU A 23 -16.39 -9.40 -5.83
N LYS A 24 -16.51 -9.61 -7.14
CA LYS A 24 -17.50 -10.51 -7.74
C LYS A 24 -17.26 -11.96 -7.33
N ALA A 25 -16.03 -12.45 -7.51
CA ALA A 25 -15.66 -13.81 -7.11
C ALA A 25 -15.80 -14.02 -5.60
N ALA A 26 -15.36 -13.04 -4.80
CA ALA A 26 -15.50 -13.08 -3.35
C ALA A 26 -16.98 -13.10 -2.91
N GLY A 27 -17.86 -12.36 -3.59
CA GLY A 27 -19.30 -12.38 -3.34
C GLY A 27 -19.92 -13.75 -3.61
N GLN A 28 -19.58 -14.38 -4.75
CA GLN A 28 -20.06 -15.72 -5.10
C GLN A 28 -19.56 -16.78 -4.12
N ALA A 29 -18.28 -16.74 -3.74
CA ALA A 29 -17.71 -17.63 -2.74
C ALA A 29 -18.40 -17.44 -1.37
N MET A 30 -18.66 -16.20 -0.97
CA MET A 30 -19.29 -15.86 0.30
C MET A 30 -20.71 -16.44 0.42
N GLU A 31 -21.52 -16.41 -0.63
CA GLU A 31 -22.86 -17.03 -0.63
C GLU A 31 -22.78 -18.55 -0.38
N ILE A 32 -21.82 -19.22 -1.00
CA ILE A 32 -21.61 -20.66 -0.83
C ILE A 32 -21.10 -20.95 0.59
N PHE A 33 -20.10 -20.23 1.08
CA PHE A 33 -19.58 -20.40 2.45
C PHE A 33 -20.63 -20.12 3.52
N ALA A 34 -21.53 -19.16 3.30
CA ALA A 34 -22.66 -18.89 4.18
C ALA A 34 -23.63 -20.09 4.23
N GLY A 35 -23.94 -20.70 3.07
CA GLY A 35 -24.76 -21.91 2.99
C GLY A 35 -24.11 -23.14 3.66
N LEU A 36 -22.77 -23.21 3.67
CA LEU A 36 -22.01 -24.28 4.31
C LEU A 36 -21.75 -24.03 5.81
N GLY A 37 -22.02 -22.82 6.31
CA GLY A 37 -21.63 -22.42 7.67
C GLY A 37 -20.11 -22.33 7.89
N ASP A 38 -19.34 -22.19 6.81
CA ASP A 38 -17.88 -22.10 6.86
C ASP A 38 -17.44 -20.68 7.24
N ASN A 39 -17.18 -20.49 8.53
CA ASN A 39 -16.70 -19.22 9.06
C ASN A 39 -15.26 -18.91 8.64
N MET A 40 -14.44 -19.91 8.31
CA MET A 40 -13.06 -19.66 7.88
C MET A 40 -13.04 -19.07 6.47
N GLY A 41 -13.75 -19.69 5.54
CA GLY A 41 -13.89 -19.18 4.17
C GLY A 41 -14.58 -17.82 4.10
N GLN A 42 -15.63 -17.60 4.91
CA GLN A 42 -16.26 -16.27 5.03
C GLN A 42 -15.27 -15.19 5.51
N GLY A 43 -14.43 -15.54 6.49
CA GLY A 43 -13.38 -14.65 7.00
C GLY A 43 -12.40 -14.22 5.91
N SER A 44 -11.89 -15.18 5.13
CA SER A 44 -10.99 -14.93 3.99
C SER A 44 -11.64 -13.99 2.97
N MET A 45 -12.90 -14.23 2.59
CA MET A 45 -13.59 -13.40 1.60
C MET A 45 -13.83 -11.97 2.09
N TYR A 46 -14.12 -11.79 3.38
CA TYR A 46 -14.22 -10.45 3.96
C TYR A 46 -12.89 -9.68 3.94
N LEU A 47 -11.75 -10.36 4.14
CA LEU A 47 -10.44 -9.70 3.98
C LEU A 47 -10.17 -9.28 2.55
N VAL A 48 -10.47 -10.15 1.57
CA VAL A 48 -10.39 -9.80 0.14
C VAL A 48 -11.22 -8.55 -0.16
N MET A 49 -12.46 -8.49 0.34
CA MET A 49 -13.30 -7.30 0.15
C MET A 49 -12.73 -6.05 0.82
N ALA A 50 -12.17 -6.17 2.02
CA ALA A 50 -11.53 -5.05 2.72
C ALA A 50 -10.33 -4.50 1.94
N ASP A 51 -9.48 -5.37 1.42
CA ASP A 51 -8.30 -5.00 0.63
C ASP A 51 -8.68 -4.37 -0.70
N MET A 52 -9.71 -4.88 -1.37
CA MET A 52 -10.19 -4.29 -2.63
C MET A 52 -10.81 -2.90 -2.41
N GLN A 53 -11.54 -2.71 -1.32
CA GLN A 53 -12.07 -1.38 -0.97
C GLN A 53 -10.96 -0.39 -0.63
N ARG A 54 -9.92 -0.85 0.08
CA ARG A 54 -8.71 -0.08 0.34
C ARG A 54 -7.98 0.31 -0.94
N ALA A 55 -7.78 -0.65 -1.85
CA ALA A 55 -7.04 -0.47 -3.10
C ALA A 55 -7.80 0.38 -4.13
N SER A 56 -9.14 0.41 -4.07
CA SER A 56 -9.97 1.26 -4.93
C SER A 56 -9.80 2.77 -4.66
N GLY A 57 -8.92 3.18 -3.75
CA GLY A 57 -8.47 4.57 -3.58
C GLY A 57 -9.53 5.52 -3.00
N GLY A 58 -10.58 4.97 -2.38
CA GLY A 58 -11.62 5.79 -1.77
C GLY A 58 -11.12 6.41 -0.46
N MET A 59 -11.14 7.74 -0.36
CA MET A 59 -10.98 8.43 0.91
C MET A 59 -12.31 8.43 1.69
N GLY A 60 -12.25 8.39 3.02
CA GLY A 60 -13.43 8.52 3.88
C GLY A 60 -14.28 7.25 3.98
N ASP A 61 -15.41 7.21 3.27
CA ASP A 61 -16.45 6.17 3.43
C ASP A 61 -15.99 4.78 2.98
N ALA A 62 -15.16 4.70 1.94
CA ALA A 62 -14.62 3.43 1.45
C ALA A 62 -13.69 2.76 2.46
N LEU A 63 -12.80 3.52 3.11
CA LEU A 63 -11.95 3.00 4.20
C LEU A 63 -12.78 2.60 5.43
N SER A 64 -13.89 3.30 5.67
CA SER A 64 -14.81 2.96 6.76
C SER A 64 -15.52 1.64 6.46
N GLU A 65 -15.96 1.41 5.22
CA GLU A 65 -16.55 0.15 4.78
C GLU A 65 -15.54 -1.00 4.77
N ALA A 66 -14.30 -0.74 4.31
CA ALA A 66 -13.20 -1.69 4.41
C ALA A 66 -12.93 -2.11 5.86
N THR A 67 -12.99 -1.16 6.79
CA THR A 67 -12.82 -1.45 8.23
C THR A 67 -13.93 -2.38 8.72
N LYS A 68 -15.19 -2.14 8.33
CA LYS A 68 -16.32 -3.03 8.68
C LYS A 68 -16.15 -4.43 8.11
N TYR A 69 -15.64 -4.57 6.89
CA TYR A 69 -15.35 -5.89 6.32
C TYR A 69 -14.26 -6.61 7.12
N ALA A 70 -13.17 -5.94 7.46
CA ALA A 70 -12.12 -6.53 8.28
C ALA A 70 -12.60 -6.89 9.70
N GLU A 71 -13.51 -6.11 10.30
CA GLU A 71 -14.17 -6.45 11.57
C GLU A 71 -15.09 -7.67 11.47
N LYS A 72 -15.80 -7.84 10.34
CA LYS A 72 -16.58 -9.05 10.06
C LYS A 72 -15.66 -10.26 9.89
N ALA A 73 -14.55 -10.12 9.17
CA ALA A 73 -13.54 -11.16 9.03
C ALA A 73 -13.03 -11.62 10.41
N LEU A 74 -12.70 -10.67 11.30
CA LEU A 74 -12.26 -10.97 12.66
C LEU A 74 -13.30 -11.79 13.45
N LYS A 75 -14.59 -11.45 13.33
CA LYS A 75 -15.67 -12.21 13.98
C LYS A 75 -15.77 -13.63 13.42
N CYS A 76 -15.65 -13.78 12.11
CA CYS A 76 -15.66 -15.07 11.43
C CYS A 76 -14.46 -15.95 11.87
N PHE A 77 -13.24 -15.41 11.90
CA PHE A 77 -12.08 -16.16 12.35
C PHE A 77 -12.13 -16.55 13.83
N ARG A 78 -12.67 -15.68 14.69
CA ARG A 78 -12.96 -16.03 16.09
C ARG A 78 -13.96 -17.17 16.22
N ALA A 79 -15.04 -17.14 15.44
CA ALA A 79 -16.03 -18.20 15.42
C ALA A 79 -15.45 -19.52 14.90
N ALA A 80 -14.48 -19.46 13.98
CA ALA A 80 -13.72 -20.61 13.49
C ALA A 80 -12.59 -21.07 14.43
N GLY A 81 -12.25 -20.30 15.47
CA GLY A 81 -11.10 -20.57 16.36
C GLY A 81 -9.72 -20.40 15.68
N SER A 82 -9.66 -19.70 14.55
CA SER A 82 -8.43 -19.53 13.76
C SER A 82 -7.62 -18.36 14.27
N LYS A 83 -6.62 -18.63 15.11
CA LYS A 83 -5.69 -17.61 15.62
C LYS A 83 -4.92 -16.88 14.52
N TRP A 84 -4.55 -17.61 13.47
CA TRP A 84 -3.83 -17.02 12.33
C TRP A 84 -4.72 -16.04 11.55
N GLY A 85 -5.97 -16.41 11.28
CA GLY A 85 -6.93 -15.50 10.63
C GLY A 85 -7.29 -14.30 11.50
N GLU A 86 -7.39 -14.48 12.83
CA GLU A 86 -7.57 -13.37 13.75
C GLU A 86 -6.41 -12.36 13.69
N GLU A 87 -5.17 -12.85 13.65
CA GLU A 87 -3.98 -12.01 13.55
C GLU A 87 -3.96 -11.21 12.24
N ASP A 88 -4.33 -11.85 11.13
CA ASP A 88 -4.40 -11.24 9.81
C ASP A 88 -5.47 -10.15 9.76
N ALA A 89 -6.68 -10.45 10.25
CA ALA A 89 -7.76 -9.45 10.35
C ALA A 89 -7.38 -8.25 11.23
N LEU A 90 -6.70 -8.47 12.36
CA LEU A 90 -6.21 -7.38 13.21
C LEU A 90 -5.14 -6.54 12.52
N GLN A 91 -4.29 -7.15 11.70
CA GLN A 91 -3.29 -6.44 10.91
C GLN A 91 -3.95 -5.56 9.84
N THR A 92 -4.94 -6.10 9.12
CA THR A 92 -5.72 -5.35 8.13
C THR A 92 -6.47 -4.18 8.76
N ILE A 93 -7.16 -4.39 9.89
CA ILE A 93 -7.82 -3.30 10.64
C ILE A 93 -6.81 -2.21 11.04
N SER A 94 -5.65 -2.62 11.56
CA SER A 94 -4.60 -1.68 11.97
C SER A 94 -4.10 -0.84 10.79
N SER A 95 -3.88 -1.47 9.63
CA SER A 95 -3.45 -0.77 8.42
C SER A 95 -4.52 0.19 7.90
N LEU A 96 -5.79 -0.20 7.92
CA LEU A 96 -6.90 0.65 7.49
C LEU A 96 -7.06 1.88 8.39
N LEU A 97 -6.82 1.73 9.70
CA LEU A 97 -6.86 2.85 10.64
C LEU A 97 -5.70 3.83 10.44
N VAL A 98 -4.51 3.32 10.10
CA VAL A 98 -3.37 4.16 9.69
C VAL A 98 -3.71 4.96 8.44
N ASP A 99 -4.26 4.32 7.41
CA ASP A 99 -4.63 4.98 6.15
C ASP A 99 -5.72 6.05 6.37
N ARG A 100 -6.54 5.89 7.41
CA ARG A 100 -7.54 6.89 7.86
C ARG A 100 -6.94 8.02 8.73
N GLY A 101 -5.64 8.01 8.98
CA GLY A 101 -4.94 8.98 9.83
C GLY A 101 -5.23 8.78 11.32
N GLN A 102 -5.65 7.59 11.75
CA GLN A 102 -5.95 7.26 13.16
C GLN A 102 -5.07 6.09 13.67
N PRO A 103 -3.73 6.18 13.58
CA PRO A 103 -2.83 5.11 14.03
C PRO A 103 -2.98 4.78 15.52
N GLU A 104 -3.40 5.75 16.34
CA GLU A 104 -3.60 5.57 17.79
C GLU A 104 -4.76 4.64 18.15
N LYS A 105 -5.73 4.43 17.24
CA LYS A 105 -6.84 3.50 17.47
C LYS A 105 -6.56 2.09 16.97
N ALA A 106 -5.41 1.87 16.32
CA ALA A 106 -5.08 0.58 15.76
C ALA A 106 -4.80 -0.44 16.88
N PRO A 107 -5.42 -1.63 16.84
CA PRO A 107 -5.27 -2.63 17.90
C PRO A 107 -3.81 -3.08 18.08
N LYS A 108 -3.02 -3.17 17.00
CA LYS A 108 -1.59 -3.52 17.06
C LYS A 108 -0.65 -2.35 17.43
N ARG A 109 -1.16 -1.11 17.64
CA ARG A 109 -0.34 0.04 18.05
C ARG A 109 0.38 -0.20 19.38
N GLY A 110 -0.27 -0.88 20.33
CA GLY A 110 0.34 -1.23 21.61
C GLY A 110 1.50 -2.22 21.48
N GLU A 111 1.44 -3.14 20.51
CA GLU A 111 2.54 -4.06 20.19
C GLU A 111 3.70 -3.31 19.52
N ALA A 112 3.40 -2.40 18.60
CA ALA A 112 4.40 -1.53 17.97
C ALA A 112 5.17 -0.70 19.02
N GLN A 113 4.45 -0.08 19.97
CA GLN A 113 5.07 0.68 21.06
C GLN A 113 5.94 -0.18 21.98
N LYS A 114 5.56 -1.44 22.22
CA LYS A 114 6.38 -2.38 23.00
C LYS A 114 7.66 -2.75 22.25
N ALA A 115 7.54 -3.12 20.97
CA ALA A 115 8.70 -3.44 20.12
C ALA A 115 9.67 -2.25 20.03
N LEU A 116 9.15 -1.03 19.92
CA LEU A 116 9.94 0.20 19.95
C LEU A 116 10.72 0.39 21.27
N LYS A 117 10.11 0.09 22.42
CA LYS A 117 10.81 0.11 23.72
C LYS A 117 11.83 -1.02 23.87
N GLU A 118 11.56 -2.19 23.28
CA GLU A 118 12.52 -3.30 23.21
C GLU A 118 13.73 -2.89 22.37
N LEU A 119 13.51 -2.21 21.23
CA LEU A 119 14.57 -1.68 20.39
C LEU A 119 15.44 -0.70 21.17
N GLN A 120 14.84 0.24 21.91
CA GLN A 120 15.57 1.18 22.75
C GLN A 120 16.55 0.47 23.69
N LYS A 121 16.06 -0.54 24.42
CA LYS A 121 16.86 -1.31 25.38
C LYS A 121 17.95 -2.13 24.68
N ALA A 122 17.64 -2.70 23.53
CA ALA A 122 18.61 -3.48 22.76
C ALA A 122 19.78 -2.61 22.27
N ILE A 123 19.50 -1.36 21.86
CA ILE A 123 20.51 -0.36 21.50
C ILE A 123 21.33 0.06 22.73
N GLU A 124 20.68 0.38 23.85
CA GLU A 124 21.36 0.74 25.10
C GLU A 124 22.28 -0.38 25.62
N MET A 125 21.93 -1.65 25.39
CA MET A 125 22.72 -2.83 25.77
C MET A 125 23.70 -3.30 24.68
N ARG A 126 23.73 -2.67 23.50
CA ARG A 126 24.53 -3.05 22.32
C ARG A 126 24.39 -4.51 21.92
N LYS A 127 23.18 -5.05 21.97
CA LYS A 127 22.90 -6.44 21.60
C LYS A 127 22.44 -6.52 20.14
N ALA A 128 23.38 -6.81 19.25
CA ALA A 128 23.13 -6.91 17.81
C ALA A 128 22.01 -7.91 17.45
N ASP A 129 21.99 -9.08 18.08
CA ASP A 129 21.00 -10.12 17.78
C ASP A 129 19.57 -9.71 18.18
N ASP A 130 19.44 -9.03 19.33
CA ASP A 130 18.17 -8.52 19.82
C ASP A 130 17.65 -7.38 18.91
N ILE A 131 18.54 -6.53 18.39
CA ILE A 131 18.18 -5.45 17.45
C ILE A 131 17.57 -6.03 16.18
N LYS A 132 18.22 -7.03 15.55
CA LYS A 132 17.72 -7.67 14.34
C LYS A 132 16.35 -8.34 14.57
N SER A 133 16.19 -9.04 15.69
CA SER A 133 14.90 -9.68 16.03
C SER A 133 13.78 -8.66 16.22
N VAL A 134 14.08 -7.51 16.83
CA VAL A 134 13.11 -6.44 17.04
C VAL A 134 12.80 -5.70 15.73
N GLU A 135 13.80 -5.48 14.86
CA GLU A 135 13.60 -4.91 13.52
C GLU A 135 12.67 -5.75 12.67
N GLU A 136 12.81 -7.08 12.67
CA GLU A 136 11.89 -7.97 11.96
C GLU A 136 10.44 -7.81 12.45
N LYS A 137 10.24 -7.67 13.76
CA LYS A 137 8.92 -7.40 14.34
C LYS A 137 8.40 -6.01 13.93
N LEU A 138 9.25 -4.99 13.99
CA LEU A 138 8.89 -3.63 13.61
C LEU A 138 8.59 -3.50 12.13
N ASN A 139 9.30 -4.22 11.26
CA ASN A 139 9.04 -4.27 9.82
C ASN A 139 7.64 -4.82 9.50
N LYS A 140 7.18 -5.84 10.24
CA LYS A 140 5.80 -6.35 10.13
C LYS A 140 4.75 -5.34 10.60
N LEU A 141 5.13 -4.48 11.55
CA LEU A 141 4.30 -3.42 12.12
C LEU A 141 4.58 -2.05 11.49
N GLY A 142 5.32 -1.99 10.38
CA GLY A 142 5.95 -0.75 9.90
C GLY A 142 4.95 0.35 9.56
N ASN A 143 3.75 -0.03 9.11
CA ASN A 143 2.64 0.90 8.89
C ASN A 143 2.16 1.61 10.17
N LEU A 144 2.40 1.02 11.34
CA LEU A 144 1.99 1.56 12.63
C LEU A 144 3.06 2.39 13.32
N VAL A 145 4.28 2.46 12.78
CA VAL A 145 5.41 3.17 13.36
C VAL A 145 5.70 4.39 12.50
N SER A 146 5.64 5.58 13.09
CA SER A 146 6.01 6.81 12.39
C SER A 146 7.47 7.17 12.59
N ASP A 147 8.03 7.96 11.68
CA ASP A 147 9.39 8.52 11.81
C ASP A 147 9.54 9.29 13.13
N ALA A 148 8.48 9.96 13.59
CA ALA A 148 8.46 10.66 14.87
C ALA A 148 8.58 9.70 16.07
N ASP A 149 7.97 8.51 16.00
CA ASP A 149 8.08 7.50 17.06
C ASP A 149 9.52 6.95 17.13
N ILE A 150 10.14 6.69 15.97
CA ILE A 150 11.53 6.21 15.87
C ILE A 150 12.49 7.29 16.38
N GLN A 151 12.32 8.53 15.91
CA GLN A 151 13.14 9.66 16.33
C GLN A 151 13.02 9.91 17.84
N GLY A 152 11.81 9.80 18.41
CA GLY A 152 11.56 9.98 19.84
C GLY A 152 12.31 8.97 20.73
N ILE A 153 12.69 7.82 20.17
CA ILE A 153 13.42 6.77 20.88
C ILE A 153 14.92 6.87 20.64
N LEU A 154 15.34 7.10 19.39
CA LEU A 154 16.75 7.19 19.04
C LEU A 154 17.40 8.46 19.59
N SER A 155 16.72 9.61 19.52
CA SER A 155 17.28 10.89 19.97
C SER A 155 17.79 10.86 21.42
N PRO A 156 17.01 10.43 22.43
CA PRO A 156 17.51 10.37 23.80
C PRO A 156 18.64 9.35 24.00
N VAL A 157 18.62 8.22 23.28
CA VAL A 157 19.69 7.21 23.35
C VAL A 157 21.00 7.77 22.77
N LEU A 158 20.94 8.40 21.61
CA LEU A 158 22.11 8.98 20.94
C LEU A 158 22.67 10.20 21.67
N LEU A 159 21.81 11.00 22.33
CA LEU A 159 22.26 12.11 23.19
C LEU A 159 23.01 11.59 24.43
N LYS A 160 22.63 10.43 24.96
CA LYS A 160 23.25 9.83 26.15
C LYS A 160 24.52 9.06 25.80
N ASP A 161 24.53 8.35 24.67
CA ASP A 161 25.68 7.63 24.14
C ASP A 161 25.86 7.94 22.63
N PRO A 162 26.70 8.94 22.29
CA PRO A 162 27.00 9.27 20.90
C PRO A 162 27.65 8.12 20.12
N SER A 163 28.36 7.21 20.80
CA SER A 163 29.01 6.07 20.15
C SER A 163 28.05 4.93 19.80
N ALA A 164 26.80 5.00 20.25
CA ALA A 164 25.74 4.11 19.76
C ALA A 164 25.45 4.36 18.26
N LEU A 165 25.75 5.55 17.73
CA LEU A 165 25.61 5.84 16.30
C LEU A 165 26.52 4.95 15.45
N GLU A 166 27.79 4.84 15.81
CA GLU A 166 28.78 4.00 15.11
C GLU A 166 28.36 2.54 15.15
N PHE A 167 27.91 2.07 16.31
CA PHE A 167 27.38 0.71 16.46
C PHE A 167 26.15 0.45 15.57
N LEU A 168 25.22 1.40 15.46
CA LEU A 168 24.08 1.28 14.57
C LEU A 168 24.49 1.29 13.09
N GLU A 169 25.47 2.13 12.71
CA GLU A 169 26.07 2.12 11.36
C GLU A 169 26.71 0.74 11.05
N GLU A 170 27.40 0.11 12.01
CA GLU A 170 27.93 -1.26 11.88
C GLU A 170 26.83 -2.31 11.71
N GLN A 171 25.67 -2.13 12.34
CA GLN A 171 24.50 -2.99 12.14
C GLN A 171 23.79 -2.74 10.79
N GLY A 172 24.24 -1.77 10.00
CA GLY A 172 23.72 -1.48 8.65
C GLY A 172 22.72 -0.32 8.60
N TRP A 173 22.53 0.43 9.69
CA TRP A 173 21.67 1.61 9.70
C TRP A 173 22.31 2.76 8.93
N GLN A 174 21.55 3.38 8.03
CA GLN A 174 22.03 4.51 7.25
C GLN A 174 21.48 5.82 7.82
N PHE A 175 22.33 6.60 8.47
CA PHE A 175 22.00 7.95 8.88
C PHE A 175 22.42 8.93 7.79
N LYS A 176 21.48 9.78 7.34
CA LYS A 176 21.82 10.89 6.43
C LYS A 176 22.69 11.88 7.20
N LYS A 177 23.99 11.90 6.92
CA LYS A 177 24.91 12.94 7.39
C LYS A 177 24.53 14.23 6.66
N GLU A 178 23.98 15.20 7.39
CA GLU A 178 23.69 16.53 6.83
C GLU A 178 25.00 17.14 6.31
N GLY A 179 25.15 17.17 4.99
CA GLY A 179 26.39 17.63 4.33
C GLY A 179 26.56 17.18 2.88
N ALA A 180 25.89 16.11 2.43
CA ALA A 180 25.96 15.65 1.03
C ALA A 180 24.88 16.25 0.11
N MET A 181 24.50 17.52 0.30
CA MET A 181 23.68 18.27 -0.67
C MET A 181 24.57 18.98 -1.71
N GLY A 182 25.39 18.19 -2.42
CA GLY A 182 26.28 18.67 -3.49
C GLY A 182 25.89 18.24 -4.91
N GLY A 183 24.86 17.41 -5.05
CA GLY A 183 24.16 17.17 -6.31
C GLY A 183 22.69 17.37 -6.01
N GLY A 184 22.01 18.26 -6.73
CA GLY A 184 20.56 18.41 -6.59
C GLY A 184 19.94 17.02 -6.68
N ALA A 185 19.27 16.58 -5.60
CA ALA A 185 18.64 15.27 -5.55
C ALA A 185 17.86 15.04 -6.85
N THR A 186 17.90 13.82 -7.40
CA THR A 186 17.09 13.43 -8.56
C THR A 186 15.65 13.91 -8.33
N LYS A 187 15.25 14.99 -9.02
CA LYS A 187 13.96 15.61 -8.80
C LYS A 187 12.95 14.82 -9.61
N ILE A 188 12.21 13.95 -8.95
CA ILE A 188 11.02 13.34 -9.53
C ILE A 188 9.93 14.40 -9.49
N LYS A 189 9.55 14.93 -10.67
CA LYS A 189 8.38 15.82 -10.77
C LYS A 189 7.15 14.97 -11.08
N GLN A 190 6.19 14.98 -10.18
CA GLN A 190 4.87 14.37 -10.40
C GLN A 190 3.91 15.41 -10.99
N TYR A 191 3.21 15.05 -12.06
CA TYR A 191 2.13 15.88 -12.58
C TYR A 191 0.88 15.71 -11.70
N PRO A 192 0.27 16.78 -11.15
CA PRO A 192 -0.99 16.66 -10.44
C PRO A 192 -2.07 16.10 -11.38
N HIS A 193 -2.69 14.97 -11.03
CA HIS A 193 -3.63 14.25 -11.90
C HIS A 193 -4.67 15.14 -12.58
N LYS A 194 -5.36 15.98 -11.80
CA LYS A 194 -6.41 16.87 -12.33
C LYS A 194 -5.86 17.88 -13.35
N GLY A 195 -4.66 18.39 -13.13
CA GLY A 195 -4.00 19.30 -14.07
C GLY A 195 -3.62 18.60 -15.37
N PHE A 196 -3.19 17.33 -15.28
CA PHE A 196 -2.83 16.53 -16.45
C PHE A 196 -4.06 16.30 -17.33
N TYR A 197 -5.16 15.85 -16.74
CA TYR A 197 -6.42 15.64 -17.47
C TYR A 197 -6.96 16.94 -18.07
N LEU A 198 -6.93 18.04 -17.32
CA LEU A 198 -7.37 19.34 -17.84
C LEU A 198 -6.54 19.78 -19.04
N HIS A 199 -5.21 19.63 -18.98
CA HIS A 199 -4.33 19.95 -20.10
C HIS A 199 -4.66 19.11 -21.33
N MET A 200 -4.80 17.79 -21.17
CA MET A 200 -5.15 16.89 -22.27
C MET A 200 -6.50 17.27 -22.90
N ILE A 201 -7.52 17.54 -22.09
CA ILE A 201 -8.84 18.00 -22.55
C ILE A 201 -8.72 19.31 -23.34
N MET A 202 -7.98 20.29 -22.82
CA MET A 202 -7.80 21.60 -23.49
C MET A 202 -7.04 21.47 -24.82
N THR A 203 -6.16 20.48 -24.96
CA THR A 203 -5.44 20.20 -26.22
C THR A 203 -6.28 19.39 -27.22
N GLY A 204 -7.56 19.12 -26.92
CA GLY A 204 -8.48 18.40 -27.81
C GLY A 204 -8.43 16.87 -27.65
N MET A 205 -7.64 16.35 -26.71
CA MET A 205 -7.57 14.94 -26.38
C MET A 205 -8.49 14.65 -25.18
N ASN A 206 -9.75 14.34 -25.46
CA ASN A 206 -10.73 14.01 -24.42
C ASN A 206 -10.86 12.49 -24.28
N PHE A 207 -10.14 11.91 -23.33
CA PHE A 207 -10.30 10.51 -22.98
C PHE A 207 -11.47 10.38 -22.01
N GLY A 208 -12.41 9.46 -22.30
CA GLY A 208 -13.55 9.19 -21.42
C GLY A 208 -13.14 8.80 -20.00
N PRO A 209 -14.08 8.75 -19.05
CA PRO A 209 -13.83 8.59 -17.61
C PRO A 209 -13.11 7.29 -17.19
N GLN A 210 -12.92 6.37 -18.13
CA GLN A 210 -12.30 5.06 -17.98
C GLN A 210 -10.78 5.09 -18.12
N PHE A 211 -10.22 6.08 -18.82
CA PHE A 211 -8.77 6.19 -19.00
C PHE A 211 -8.16 6.94 -17.83
N ARG A 212 -7.28 6.27 -17.06
CA ARG A 212 -6.59 6.88 -15.93
C ARG A 212 -5.08 6.72 -16.06
N VAL A 213 -4.38 7.82 -16.34
CA VAL A 213 -2.94 7.89 -16.09
C VAL A 213 -2.77 7.93 -14.58
N VAL A 214 -2.19 6.87 -14.03
CA VAL A 214 -2.14 6.72 -12.57
C VAL A 214 -0.96 7.42 -12.00
N ASN A 215 0.13 7.59 -12.75
CA ASN A 215 1.37 8.13 -12.21
C ASN A 215 2.30 8.62 -13.33
N PRO A 216 2.09 9.86 -13.84
CA PRO A 216 3.03 10.47 -14.77
C PRO A 216 4.22 11.06 -13.97
N TYR A 217 5.44 10.59 -14.27
CA TYR A 217 6.69 11.10 -13.70
C TYR A 217 7.72 11.46 -14.77
N ARG A 218 8.43 12.56 -14.53
CA ARG A 218 9.69 12.87 -15.22
C ARG A 218 10.85 12.79 -14.26
N VAL A 219 11.91 12.14 -14.71
CA VAL A 219 13.23 12.17 -14.11
C VAL A 219 14.11 13.06 -15.00
N GLY A 220 14.69 14.12 -14.43
CA GLY A 220 15.55 15.07 -15.14
C GLY A 220 14.90 16.44 -15.43
N THR A 221 15.69 17.36 -15.98
CA THR A 221 15.29 18.75 -16.27
C THR A 221 14.66 18.83 -17.67
N PRO A 222 13.67 19.71 -17.92
CA PRO A 222 13.10 19.85 -19.25
C PRO A 222 14.18 20.25 -20.27
N GLY A 223 14.19 19.58 -21.43
CA GLY A 223 15.10 19.89 -22.55
C GLY A 223 16.51 19.30 -22.43
N GLU A 224 16.84 18.60 -21.33
CA GLU A 224 18.10 17.87 -21.23
C GLU A 224 18.01 16.48 -21.91
N PRO A 225 19.07 16.02 -22.58
CA PRO A 225 19.06 14.76 -23.33
C PRO A 225 18.93 13.49 -22.47
N ASP A 226 19.10 13.58 -21.15
CA ASP A 226 18.93 12.51 -20.17
C ASP A 226 17.54 12.51 -19.51
N ALA A 227 16.66 13.44 -19.87
CA ALA A 227 15.29 13.50 -19.35
C ALA A 227 14.49 12.26 -19.76
N THR A 228 14.07 11.48 -18.76
CA THR A 228 13.27 10.26 -18.96
C THR A 228 11.87 10.45 -18.41
N CYS A 229 10.86 10.16 -19.23
CA CYS A 229 9.46 10.18 -18.82
C CYS A 229 8.96 8.75 -18.64
N VAL A 230 8.27 8.52 -17.52
CA VAL A 230 7.63 7.25 -17.20
C VAL A 230 6.17 7.53 -16.87
N THR A 231 5.27 6.91 -17.61
CA THR A 231 3.85 6.92 -17.31
C THR A 231 3.40 5.50 -17.04
N VAL A 232 2.69 5.31 -15.93
CA VAL A 232 1.96 4.05 -15.68
C VAL A 232 0.50 4.30 -15.98
N SER A 233 0.01 3.67 -17.05
CA SER A 233 -1.39 3.64 -17.41
C SER A 233 -2.07 2.49 -16.67
N GLN A 234 -3.07 2.79 -15.85
CA GLN A 234 -3.95 1.75 -15.32
C GLN A 234 -5.25 1.80 -16.11
N LEU A 235 -5.53 0.72 -16.81
CA LEU A 235 -6.83 0.49 -17.38
C LEU A 235 -7.63 -0.30 -16.33
N PRO A 236 -8.70 0.26 -15.73
CA PRO A 236 -9.65 -0.57 -15.00
C PRO A 236 -10.23 -1.63 -15.97
N GLU A 237 -10.83 -2.69 -15.43
CA GLU A 237 -11.54 -3.67 -16.24
C GLU A 237 -12.49 -2.95 -17.21
N THR A 238 -12.21 -3.12 -18.50
CA THR A 238 -12.95 -2.50 -19.57
C THR A 238 -14.38 -3.03 -19.60
N GLU A 239 -15.33 -2.23 -20.10
CA GLU A 239 -16.67 -2.74 -20.41
C GLU A 239 -16.58 -3.97 -21.33
N ALA A 240 -17.47 -4.95 -21.12
CA ALA A 240 -17.41 -6.28 -21.75
C ALA A 240 -17.20 -6.24 -23.28
N TRP A 241 -17.76 -5.24 -23.97
CA TRP A 241 -17.66 -5.09 -25.42
C TRP A 241 -16.25 -4.72 -25.92
N GLN A 242 -15.45 -4.00 -25.12
CA GLN A 242 -14.07 -3.65 -25.50
C GLN A 242 -13.13 -4.86 -25.42
N MET A 243 -13.44 -5.83 -24.55
CA MET A 243 -12.71 -7.10 -24.47
C MET A 243 -13.01 -7.99 -25.68
N GLU A 244 -14.25 -7.99 -26.17
CA GLU A 244 -14.67 -8.78 -27.34
C GLU A 244 -14.02 -8.29 -28.65
N MET A 245 -13.84 -6.98 -28.80
CA MET A 245 -13.30 -6.38 -30.02
C MET A 245 -11.76 -6.44 -30.13
N GLY A 246 -11.06 -6.88 -29.07
CA GLY A 246 -9.59 -6.95 -29.04
C GLY A 246 -8.88 -5.58 -29.22
N TYR A 247 -9.62 -4.48 -29.18
CA TYR A 247 -9.13 -3.13 -29.43
C TYR A 247 -9.06 -2.35 -28.12
N ARG A 248 -7.84 -2.03 -27.68
CA ARG A 248 -7.58 -1.27 -26.44
C ARG A 248 -7.00 0.11 -26.77
N PRO A 249 -7.83 1.16 -26.93
CA PRO A 249 -7.38 2.50 -27.29
C PRO A 249 -6.27 3.04 -26.37
N GLY A 250 -6.36 2.77 -25.07
CA GLY A 250 -5.39 3.26 -24.08
C GLY A 250 -3.99 2.64 -24.17
N MET A 251 -3.82 1.48 -24.82
CA MET A 251 -2.49 0.89 -25.05
C MET A 251 -1.79 1.55 -26.24
N LEU A 252 -2.52 1.79 -27.33
CA LEU A 252 -1.99 2.40 -28.56
C LEU A 252 -1.55 3.85 -28.34
N ASP A 253 -2.17 4.55 -27.39
CA ASP A 253 -1.95 5.99 -27.17
C ASP A 253 -0.98 6.32 -26.02
N SER A 254 -0.44 5.29 -25.35
CA SER A 254 0.51 5.45 -24.24
C SER A 254 1.83 6.11 -24.68
N GLY A 255 2.30 5.82 -25.90
CA GLY A 255 3.54 6.38 -26.45
C GLY A 255 3.48 7.88 -26.72
N LEU A 256 2.32 8.41 -27.10
CA LEU A 256 2.13 9.84 -27.40
C LEU A 256 2.16 10.69 -26.11
N GLN A 257 1.71 10.12 -24.99
CA GLN A 257 1.63 10.81 -23.70
C GLN A 257 2.97 10.89 -22.98
N CYS A 258 3.86 9.90 -23.17
CA CYS A 258 5.25 10.00 -22.71
C CYS A 258 5.94 11.25 -23.29
N GLN A 259 5.62 11.62 -24.53
CA GLN A 259 6.18 12.80 -25.19
C GLN A 259 5.62 14.11 -24.62
N ALA A 260 4.32 14.16 -24.28
CA ALA A 260 3.72 15.36 -23.67
C ALA A 260 4.35 15.71 -22.30
N MET A 261 4.85 14.71 -21.58
CA MET A 261 5.53 14.91 -20.30
C MET A 261 6.94 15.52 -20.42
N LEU A 262 7.60 15.36 -21.58
CA LEU A 262 8.92 15.96 -21.85
C LEU A 262 8.84 17.49 -22.00
N ALA A 263 7.73 18.01 -22.52
CA ALA A 263 7.52 19.44 -22.78
C ALA A 263 7.09 20.24 -21.52
N PHE A 264 6.95 19.60 -20.37
CA PHE A 264 6.55 20.24 -19.12
C PHE A 264 7.73 21.01 -18.47
N PRO A 265 7.54 22.18 -17.86
CA PRO A 265 8.63 22.92 -17.20
C PRO A 265 9.20 22.31 -15.89
#